data_AF-A0A7K9IQG5-F1
#
_entry.id   AF-A0A7K9IQG5-F1
#
_cell.length_a   1.000
_cell.length_b   1.000
_cell.length_c   1.000
_cell.angle_alpha   90.00
_cell.angle_beta   90.00
_cell.angle_gamma   90.00
#
_symmetry.space_group_name_H-M   'P 1'
#
loop_
_entity.id
_entity.type
_entity.pdbx_description
1 polymer ?
#
loop_
_entity_poly.entity_id
_entity_poly.type
_entity_poly.pdbx_seq_one_letter_code
_entity_poly.pdbx_strand_id
1 'polypeptide(L)'
;PGPGRAKGCDLQPLTEEPPITLSYATSTVPRGCVSNSSLDTGHEVHVLSVRWSKVAHAAKQIFLCWTSQDTPFPWGRMEEEMEAGTCLPMLAWPCRGAINTLLSLGPQDAHLSPETIRAPKPEPPIVSSEGQLLAWALATYRGITSYSELQDPRRVQLHLGEDARSPPECIPQEHFNAILHLETEVFFHGVKGCSRSDAQSSRAAHIVHLQSEPSSPIKEVNLSLSCPENSVGNQMLILQSKANFTWSLSLKCHIHLLVSGSYRMVPLFPMLFRGDLLPDTEQDLIAKAFEKNYSVIASYSAIPASTHISLEIQGHEMAETPVTTTPLVITQPPDLPHQVLLTLKPWKCTDETMEIIIIRSYLEPIKDVVNITLRDISCQAEKNATHFMLKSPLSHCGT
;
A
#
# COMPACT_ATOMS: atom_id res chain seq x y z
N PRO A 1 -20.46 -17.48 -34.33
CA PRO A 1 -19.48 -17.90 -33.30
C PRO A 1 -18.57 -16.72 -32.93
N GLY A 2 -18.91 -16.01 -31.85
CA GLY A 2 -18.10 -14.89 -31.36
C GLY A 2 -16.78 -15.37 -30.72
N PRO A 3 -15.76 -14.51 -30.60
CA PRO A 3 -14.48 -14.88 -30.01
C PRO A 3 -14.70 -15.33 -28.57
N GLY A 4 -14.18 -16.51 -28.23
CA GLY A 4 -14.42 -17.16 -26.94
C GLY A 4 -13.99 -16.27 -25.78
N ARG A 5 -14.96 -15.84 -24.98
CA ARG A 5 -14.73 -15.24 -23.66
C ARG A 5 -13.91 -16.26 -22.84
N ALA A 6 -12.70 -15.89 -22.44
CA ALA A 6 -11.93 -16.71 -21.51
C ALA A 6 -12.81 -16.97 -20.27
N LYS A 7 -12.99 -18.24 -19.90
CA LYS A 7 -13.80 -18.61 -18.73
C LYS A 7 -13.15 -18.00 -17.49
N GLY A 8 -13.82 -17.02 -16.87
CA GLY A 8 -13.44 -16.45 -15.58
C GLY A 8 -13.72 -17.40 -14.42
N CYS A 9 -13.55 -16.91 -13.19
CA CYS A 9 -14.03 -17.58 -11.97
C CYS A 9 -14.88 -16.62 -11.13
N ASP A 10 -15.76 -17.19 -10.31
CA ASP A 10 -16.58 -16.41 -9.38
C ASP A 10 -15.79 -16.16 -8.09
N LEU A 11 -15.58 -14.89 -7.76
CA LEU A 11 -14.87 -14.49 -6.55
C LEU A 11 -15.67 -14.84 -5.30
N GLN A 12 -15.02 -15.50 -4.34
CA GLN A 12 -15.58 -15.81 -3.04
C GLN A 12 -14.80 -15.09 -1.93
N PRO A 13 -15.46 -14.66 -0.85
CA PRO A 13 -14.76 -14.20 0.34
C PRO A 13 -13.80 -15.28 0.85
N LEU A 14 -12.59 -14.90 1.24
CA LEU A 14 -11.64 -15.86 1.81
C LEU A 14 -12.07 -16.26 3.23
N THR A 15 -12.25 -17.56 3.45
CA THR A 15 -12.67 -18.14 4.74
C THR A 15 -11.52 -18.36 5.72
N GLU A 16 -10.28 -18.43 5.21
CA GLU A 16 -9.04 -18.52 5.99
C GLU A 16 -8.35 -17.15 6.08
N GLU A 17 -7.24 -17.06 6.81
CA GLU A 17 -6.43 -15.83 6.81
C GLU A 17 -6.02 -15.48 5.38
N PRO A 18 -6.31 -14.26 4.90
CA PRO A 18 -6.03 -13.89 3.53
C PRO A 18 -4.52 -13.95 3.28
N PRO A 19 -4.06 -14.36 2.08
CA PRO A 19 -2.65 -14.45 1.74
C PRO A 19 -1.99 -13.06 1.58
N ILE A 20 -2.72 -12.00 1.93
CA ILE A 20 -2.25 -10.63 1.93
C ILE A 20 -2.73 -9.88 3.17
N THR A 21 -1.94 -8.92 3.62
CA THR A 21 -2.38 -7.82 4.48
C THR A 21 -2.40 -6.55 3.65
N LEU A 22 -3.57 -5.94 3.50
CA LEU A 22 -3.77 -4.71 2.72
C LEU A 22 -4.27 -3.60 3.64
N SER A 23 -3.65 -2.43 3.53
CA SER A 23 -4.14 -1.20 4.15
C SER A 23 -4.05 -0.01 3.19
N TYR A 24 -4.90 0.98 3.41
CA TYR A 24 -4.97 2.18 2.57
C TYR A 24 -5.18 3.43 3.41
N ALA A 25 -4.68 4.57 2.94
CA ALA A 25 -4.87 5.87 3.57
C ALA A 25 -6.25 6.46 3.23
N THR A 26 -6.90 7.02 4.24
CA THR A 26 -8.17 7.75 4.11
C THR A 26 -8.26 8.84 5.16
N SER A 27 -8.92 9.94 4.81
CA SER A 27 -9.36 10.95 5.77
C SER A 27 -10.86 10.94 5.99
N THR A 28 -11.59 10.04 5.34
CA THR A 28 -13.02 9.85 5.61
C THR A 28 -13.19 8.86 6.74
N VAL A 29 -13.84 9.30 7.81
CA VAL A 29 -14.12 8.50 9.01
C VAL A 29 -15.60 8.17 9.09
N PRO A 30 -16.00 6.99 9.64
CA PRO A 30 -17.39 6.62 9.83
C PRO A 30 -18.20 7.71 10.54
N ARG A 31 -17.64 8.27 11.62
CA ARG A 31 -18.22 9.39 12.37
C ARG A 31 -17.16 10.38 12.80
N GLY A 32 -17.44 11.68 12.71
CA GLY A 32 -16.49 12.71 13.11
C GLY A 32 -17.10 14.10 13.25
N CYS A 33 -16.38 14.98 13.95
CA CYS A 33 -16.70 16.41 14.05
C CYS A 33 -15.46 17.23 14.38
N VAL A 34 -15.56 18.53 14.14
CA VAL A 34 -14.63 19.57 14.59
C VAL A 34 -15.40 20.63 15.35
N SER A 35 -14.77 21.28 16.32
CA SER A 35 -15.38 22.43 17.00
C SER A 35 -14.33 23.44 17.46
N ASN A 36 -14.76 24.68 17.69
CA ASN A 36 -13.92 25.74 18.25
C ASN A 36 -14.08 25.90 19.78
N SER A 37 -14.72 24.94 20.46
CA SER A 37 -14.96 25.01 21.91
C SER A 37 -13.70 24.96 22.78
N SER A 38 -12.56 24.56 22.21
CA SER A 38 -11.27 24.49 22.91
C SER A 38 -10.44 25.79 22.85
N LEU A 39 -10.81 26.77 22.02
CA LEU A 39 -9.96 27.95 21.73
C LEU A 39 -9.52 28.73 22.98
N ASP A 40 -10.43 28.90 23.94
CA ASP A 40 -10.20 29.68 25.15
C ASP A 40 -9.73 28.81 26.34
N THR A 41 -9.42 27.53 26.10
CA THR A 41 -9.05 26.58 27.15
C THR A 41 -7.54 26.47 27.36
N GLY A 42 -6.74 26.91 26.38
CA GLY A 42 -5.28 26.82 26.41
C GLY A 42 -4.71 25.45 26.01
N HIS A 43 -5.56 24.52 25.56
CA HIS A 43 -5.18 23.20 25.08
C HIS A 43 -6.16 22.68 24.01
N GLU A 44 -5.67 21.86 23.10
CA GLU A 44 -6.47 21.13 22.11
C GLU A 44 -6.88 19.76 22.67
N VAL A 45 -8.06 19.29 22.27
CA VAL A 45 -8.63 18.02 22.71
C VAL A 45 -9.12 17.24 21.50
N HIS A 46 -8.39 16.18 21.17
CA HIS A 46 -8.74 15.26 20.08
C HIS A 46 -9.17 13.92 20.66
N VAL A 47 -10.38 13.50 20.31
CA VAL A 47 -11.01 12.27 20.78
C VAL A 47 -11.00 11.23 19.66
N LEU A 48 -10.26 10.14 19.84
CA LEU A 48 -10.20 9.02 18.89
C LEU A 48 -10.95 7.82 19.45
N SER A 49 -11.99 7.38 18.75
CA SER A 49 -12.78 6.19 19.09
C SER A 49 -12.43 5.06 18.13
N VAL A 50 -11.61 4.10 18.56
CA VAL A 50 -11.11 3.02 17.70
C VAL A 50 -12.01 1.79 17.84
N ARG A 51 -12.51 1.27 16.73
CA ARG A 51 -13.29 0.02 16.65
C ARG A 51 -12.51 -1.04 15.88
N TRP A 52 -12.51 -2.25 16.41
CA TRP A 52 -11.86 -3.42 15.81
C TRP A 52 -12.89 -4.43 15.32
N SER A 53 -12.81 -4.83 14.06
CA SER A 53 -13.74 -5.77 13.44
C SER A 53 -13.37 -7.24 13.70
N LYS A 54 -12.08 -7.53 13.99
CA LYS A 54 -11.58 -8.87 14.32
C LYS A 54 -10.68 -8.82 15.56
N VAL A 55 -10.53 -9.94 16.27
CA VAL A 55 -9.50 -10.07 17.32
C VAL A 55 -8.15 -9.92 16.64
N ALA A 56 -7.52 -8.78 16.83
CA ALA A 56 -6.26 -8.43 16.21
C ALA A 56 -5.13 -9.35 16.71
N HIS A 57 -4.97 -10.52 16.10
CA HIS A 57 -3.77 -11.33 16.29
C HIS A 57 -2.55 -10.70 15.58
N ALA A 58 -2.79 -9.84 14.58
CA ALA A 58 -1.76 -9.21 13.75
C ALA A 58 -1.49 -7.72 14.02
N ALA A 59 -2.46 -6.92 14.50
CA ALA A 59 -2.23 -5.49 14.79
C ALA A 59 -1.71 -5.29 16.22
N LYS A 60 -0.46 -5.67 16.48
CA LYS A 60 0.16 -5.52 17.81
C LYS A 60 0.51 -4.07 18.17
N GLN A 61 0.42 -3.12 17.24
CA GLN A 61 0.84 -1.73 17.47
C GLN A 61 0.11 -0.78 16.51
N ILE A 62 -0.66 0.16 17.06
CA ILE A 62 -1.14 1.34 16.30
C ILE A 62 -0.04 2.40 16.42
N PHE A 63 0.30 3.05 15.32
CA PHE A 63 1.16 4.24 15.37
C PHE A 63 0.30 5.49 15.37
N LEU A 64 0.37 6.28 16.44
CA LEU A 64 -0.23 7.59 16.51
C LEU A 64 0.86 8.64 16.33
N CYS A 65 0.79 9.38 15.23
CA CYS A 65 1.72 10.44 14.88
C CYS A 65 0.96 11.76 14.82
N TRP A 66 1.61 12.87 15.15
CA TRP A 66 1.03 14.19 14.99
C TRP A 66 2.04 15.21 14.50
N THR A 67 1.52 16.24 13.83
CA THR A 67 2.30 17.37 13.32
C THR A 67 1.54 18.67 13.55
N SER A 68 2.28 19.78 13.63
CA SER A 68 1.68 21.12 13.53
C SER A 68 1.22 21.38 12.11
N GLN A 69 0.15 22.18 11.95
CA GLN A 69 -0.44 22.56 10.66
C GLN A 69 0.57 23.17 9.66
N ASP A 70 1.70 23.71 10.14
CA ASP A 70 2.75 24.33 9.31
C ASP A 70 3.75 23.33 8.70
N THR A 71 3.61 22.03 8.96
CA THR A 71 4.57 20.99 8.50
C THR A 71 3.91 19.91 7.64
N PRO A 72 4.22 19.82 6.32
CA PRO A 72 3.70 18.75 5.46
C PRO A 72 4.41 17.41 5.72
N PHE A 73 3.64 16.32 5.81
CA PHE A 73 4.17 14.99 6.11
C PHE A 73 4.68 14.25 4.84
N PRO A 74 5.91 13.72 4.83
CA PRO A 74 6.45 12.98 3.69
C PRO A 74 6.14 11.47 3.80
N TRP A 75 4.99 11.04 3.31
CA TRP A 75 4.64 9.61 3.20
C TRP A 75 5.68 8.78 2.40
N GLY A 76 6.47 9.41 1.52
CA GLY A 76 7.42 8.74 0.62
C GLY A 76 8.79 8.36 1.20
N ARG A 77 9.08 8.66 2.48
CA ARG A 77 10.41 8.45 3.09
C ARG A 77 10.33 7.66 4.42
N MET A 78 9.59 6.56 4.40
CA MET A 78 8.97 5.99 5.61
C MET A 78 9.78 4.95 6.41
N GLU A 79 11.04 4.65 6.06
CA GLU A 79 11.90 3.78 6.91
C GLU A 79 13.03 4.52 7.62
N GLU A 80 13.37 5.74 7.19
CA GLU A 80 14.51 6.48 7.73
C GLU A 80 14.09 7.68 8.62
N GLU A 81 12.88 8.23 8.43
CA GLU A 81 12.39 9.39 9.20
C GLU A 81 11.47 9.01 10.38
N MET A 82 11.86 8.00 11.16
CA MET A 82 11.35 7.86 12.54
C MET A 82 11.92 8.95 13.48
N GLU A 83 12.80 9.83 12.95
CA GLU A 83 13.42 10.95 13.67
C GLU A 83 12.69 12.30 13.53
N ALA A 84 11.76 12.48 12.58
CA ALA A 84 11.23 13.82 12.25
C ALA A 84 9.79 14.13 12.74
N GLY A 85 9.00 13.12 13.10
CA GLY A 85 7.63 13.30 13.62
C GLY A 85 7.45 12.59 14.96
N THR A 86 6.79 13.22 15.92
CA THR A 86 6.51 12.59 17.21
C THR A 86 5.48 11.48 17.01
N CYS A 87 5.93 10.23 16.91
CA CYS A 87 5.09 9.06 16.79
C CYS A 87 5.12 8.25 18.10
N LEU A 88 3.95 7.98 18.66
CA LEU A 88 3.78 7.10 19.81
C LEU A 88 3.29 5.72 19.35
N PRO A 89 4.00 4.64 19.72
CA PRO A 89 3.44 3.31 19.62
C PRO A 89 2.34 3.13 20.68
N MET A 90 1.11 2.90 20.25
CA MET A 90 0.02 2.54 21.15
C MET A 90 -0.17 1.02 21.13
N LEU A 91 -0.04 0.41 22.31
CA LEU A 91 -0.38 -1.00 22.52
C LEU A 91 -1.89 -1.15 22.52
N ALA A 92 -2.46 -1.57 21.39
CA ALA A 92 -3.84 -2.04 21.35
C ALA A 92 -3.88 -3.45 21.96
N TRP A 93 -4.30 -3.56 23.22
CA TRP A 93 -4.57 -4.87 23.80
C TRP A 93 -5.75 -5.51 23.04
N PRO A 94 -5.74 -6.83 22.74
CA PRO A 94 -6.87 -7.53 22.11
C PRO A 94 -8.07 -7.58 23.06
N CYS A 95 -8.79 -6.46 23.17
CA CYS A 95 -10.09 -6.38 23.80
C CYS A 95 -11.15 -6.48 22.70
N ARG A 96 -12.15 -7.35 22.88
CA ARG A 96 -13.38 -7.24 22.09
C ARG A 96 -14.10 -5.96 22.53
N GLY A 97 -14.02 -4.89 21.75
CA GLY A 97 -14.67 -3.61 22.06
C GLY A 97 -13.97 -2.40 21.45
N ALA A 98 -14.60 -1.23 21.60
CA ALA A 98 -14.01 0.05 21.20
C ALA A 98 -12.89 0.45 22.18
N ILE A 99 -11.74 0.91 21.67
CA ILE A 99 -10.67 1.52 22.45
C ILE A 99 -10.79 3.04 22.27
N ASN A 100 -11.11 3.75 23.35
CA ASN A 100 -11.18 5.20 23.32
C ASN A 100 -9.81 5.76 23.73
N THR A 101 -9.14 6.43 22.80
CA THR A 101 -7.90 7.16 23.09
C THR A 101 -8.20 8.65 23.08
N LEU A 102 -7.82 9.32 24.16
CA LEU A 102 -7.91 10.77 24.26
C LEU A 102 -6.51 11.37 24.19
N LEU A 103 -6.32 12.37 23.33
CA LEU A 103 -5.15 13.23 23.36
C LEU A 103 -5.58 14.64 23.76
N SER A 104 -5.02 15.10 24.87
CA SER A 104 -5.06 16.50 25.26
C SER A 104 -3.64 17.02 25.10
N LEU A 105 -3.45 17.92 24.13
CA LEU A 105 -2.15 18.48 23.76
C LEU A 105 -2.23 20.00 23.90
N GLY A 106 -1.30 20.59 24.62
CA GLY A 106 -1.11 22.03 24.68
C GLY A 106 -0.31 22.55 23.46
N PRO A 107 -0.33 23.87 23.22
CA PRO A 107 0.42 24.51 22.12
C PRO A 107 1.94 24.24 22.10
N GLN A 108 2.53 23.79 23.22
CA GLN A 108 3.96 23.47 23.31
C GLN A 108 4.27 21.97 23.13
N ASP A 109 3.23 21.12 23.02
CA ASP A 109 3.38 19.67 23.00
C ASP A 109 3.64 19.11 21.59
N ALA A 110 3.48 19.93 20.55
CA ALA A 110 3.80 19.57 19.15
C ALA A 110 5.29 19.22 18.92
N HIS A 111 6.18 19.64 19.83
CA HIS A 111 7.63 19.40 19.77
C HIS A 111 8.14 18.44 20.84
N LEU A 112 7.27 17.86 21.66
CA LEU A 112 7.68 16.95 22.72
C LEU A 112 8.05 15.57 22.15
N SER A 113 9.08 14.94 22.71
CA SER A 113 9.43 13.56 22.41
C SER A 113 8.39 12.59 23.03
N PRO A 114 8.20 11.39 22.45
CA PRO A 114 7.16 10.45 22.89
C PRO A 114 7.30 10.05 24.37
N GLU A 115 8.52 10.07 24.92
CA GLU A 115 8.80 9.72 26.32
C GLU A 115 8.25 10.74 27.35
N THR A 116 7.87 11.94 26.91
CA THR A 116 7.49 13.05 27.82
C THR A 116 5.97 13.19 27.99
N ILE A 117 5.17 12.52 27.17
CA ILE A 117 3.70 12.63 27.21
C ILE A 117 3.16 11.73 28.32
N ARG A 118 2.73 12.35 29.42
CA ARG A 118 1.95 11.63 30.45
C ARG A 118 0.60 11.23 29.88
N ALA A 119 0.15 10.02 30.20
CA ALA A 119 -1.22 9.60 29.98
C ALA A 119 -2.19 10.68 30.51
N PRO A 120 -3.26 11.02 29.77
CA PRO A 120 -4.22 12.01 30.21
C PRO A 120 -4.75 11.64 31.59
N LYS A 121 -4.62 12.54 32.55
CA LYS A 121 -5.33 12.44 33.83
C LYS A 121 -6.46 13.46 33.82
N PRO A 122 -7.72 13.05 34.07
CA PRO A 122 -8.19 11.69 34.39
C PRO A 122 -8.26 10.74 33.18
N GLU A 123 -8.14 9.43 33.43
CA GLU A 123 -8.29 8.39 32.39
C GLU A 123 -9.71 8.37 31.81
N PRO A 124 -9.88 8.07 30.52
CA PRO A 124 -11.19 8.01 29.90
C PRO A 124 -12.04 6.89 30.54
N PRO A 125 -13.33 7.14 30.81
CA PRO A 125 -14.20 6.14 31.40
C PRO A 125 -14.42 4.99 30.41
N ILE A 126 -14.64 3.78 30.94
CA ILE A 126 -15.11 2.65 30.14
C ILE A 126 -16.59 2.89 29.80
N VAL A 127 -16.83 3.72 28.79
CA VAL A 127 -18.18 4.07 28.31
C VAL A 127 -18.52 3.27 27.07
N SER A 128 -19.75 2.79 27.00
CA SER A 128 -20.27 2.02 25.86
C SER A 128 -20.91 2.88 24.77
N SER A 129 -21.05 4.20 24.98
CA SER A 129 -21.70 5.11 24.03
C SER A 129 -20.87 6.35 23.71
N GLU A 130 -20.88 6.74 22.43
CA GLU A 130 -20.22 7.94 21.91
C GLU A 130 -20.64 9.21 22.67
N GLY A 131 -21.95 9.38 22.92
CA GLY A 131 -22.46 10.57 23.60
C GLY A 131 -21.93 10.70 25.03
N GLN A 132 -21.77 9.59 25.77
CA GLN A 132 -21.18 9.61 27.10
C GLN A 132 -19.69 9.95 27.07
N LEU A 133 -18.95 9.48 26.06
CA LEU A 133 -17.54 9.80 25.88
C LEU A 133 -17.34 11.29 25.63
N LEU A 134 -18.13 11.87 24.71
CA LEU A 134 -18.06 13.29 24.39
C LEU A 134 -18.50 14.17 25.57
N ALA A 135 -19.58 13.80 26.26
CA ALA A 135 -20.02 14.52 27.46
C ALA A 135 -18.95 14.51 28.56
N TRP A 136 -18.27 13.38 28.77
CA TRP A 136 -17.16 13.28 29.72
C TRP A 136 -15.96 14.14 29.29
N ALA A 137 -15.55 14.08 28.02
CA ALA A 137 -14.43 14.85 27.50
C ALA A 137 -14.69 16.36 27.64
N LEU A 138 -15.88 16.81 27.27
CA LEU A 138 -16.32 18.20 27.41
C LEU A 138 -16.33 18.64 28.88
N ALA A 139 -16.88 17.83 29.78
CA ALA A 139 -16.92 18.15 31.22
C ALA A 139 -15.52 18.21 31.86
N THR A 140 -14.58 17.40 31.37
CA THR A 140 -13.23 17.29 31.91
C THR A 140 -12.30 18.38 31.38
N TYR A 141 -12.32 18.61 30.07
CA TYR A 141 -11.35 19.48 29.39
C TYR A 141 -11.94 20.82 28.94
N ARG A 142 -13.24 21.06 29.18
CA ARG A 142 -13.99 22.29 28.86
C ARG A 142 -14.10 22.62 27.37
N GLY A 143 -13.62 21.75 26.48
CA GLY A 143 -13.70 21.88 25.03
C GLY A 143 -13.31 20.59 24.31
N ILE A 144 -13.72 20.47 23.04
CA ILE A 144 -13.38 19.36 22.15
C ILE A 144 -13.00 19.93 20.78
N THR A 145 -11.73 19.82 20.38
CA THR A 145 -11.26 20.30 19.08
C THR A 145 -11.74 19.41 17.96
N SER A 146 -11.61 18.09 18.11
CA SER A 146 -12.15 17.14 17.13
C SER A 146 -12.52 15.78 17.74
N TYR A 147 -13.46 15.10 17.10
CA TYR A 147 -13.77 13.69 17.33
C TYR A 147 -13.65 12.91 16.03
N SER A 148 -13.11 11.69 16.11
CA SER A 148 -13.03 10.78 14.96
C SER A 148 -13.16 9.33 15.41
N GLU A 149 -14.16 8.65 14.85
CA GLU A 149 -14.31 7.19 14.96
C GLU A 149 -13.47 6.51 13.90
N LEU A 150 -12.61 5.57 14.28
CA LEU A 150 -11.69 4.85 13.40
C LEU A 150 -12.03 3.37 13.38
N GLN A 151 -11.99 2.75 12.22
CA GLN A 151 -12.24 1.31 12.06
C GLN A 151 -10.96 0.61 11.59
N ASP A 152 -10.50 -0.35 12.37
CA ASP A 152 -9.29 -1.15 12.13
C ASP A 152 -8.06 -0.31 11.69
N PRO A 153 -7.67 0.75 12.43
CA PRO A 153 -6.56 1.61 12.05
C PRO A 153 -5.20 0.91 12.29
N ARG A 154 -4.32 0.99 11.29
CA ARG A 154 -2.90 0.64 11.38
C ARG A 154 -2.07 1.84 11.83
N ARG A 155 -2.38 3.01 11.30
CA ARG A 155 -1.71 4.28 11.62
C ARG A 155 -2.70 5.42 11.64
N VAL A 156 -2.50 6.37 12.56
CA VAL A 156 -3.29 7.60 12.67
C VAL A 156 -2.33 8.77 12.66
N GLN A 157 -2.54 9.69 11.73
CA GLN A 157 -1.85 10.97 11.63
C GLN A 157 -2.84 12.06 12.01
N LEU A 158 -2.53 12.79 13.09
CA LEU A 158 -3.27 13.99 13.49
C LEU A 158 -2.53 15.24 13.03
N HIS A 159 -3.27 16.19 12.46
CA HIS A 159 -2.78 17.54 12.22
C HIS A 159 -3.39 18.44 13.30
N LEU A 160 -2.54 18.94 14.20
CA LEU A 160 -2.94 19.81 15.29
C LEU A 160 -3.21 21.22 14.79
N GLY A 161 -4.12 21.91 15.45
CA GLY A 161 -4.53 23.27 15.14
C GLY A 161 -6.03 23.47 15.31
N GLU A 162 -6.40 24.67 15.75
CA GLU A 162 -7.79 25.07 15.94
C GLU A 162 -8.23 26.01 14.81
N ASP A 163 -9.36 25.72 14.16
CA ASP A 163 -10.00 26.65 13.21
C ASP A 163 -11.14 27.39 13.91
N ALA A 164 -10.97 28.70 14.10
CA ALA A 164 -11.98 29.56 14.73
C ALA A 164 -13.31 29.63 13.98
N ARG A 165 -13.33 29.24 12.69
CA ARG A 165 -14.56 29.14 11.88
C ARG A 165 -15.34 27.83 12.13
N SER A 166 -14.78 26.89 12.89
CA SER A 166 -15.46 25.65 13.25
C SER A 166 -16.72 25.93 14.09
N PRO A 167 -17.72 25.03 14.07
CA PRO A 167 -18.89 25.15 14.93
C PRO A 167 -18.54 25.19 16.43
N PRO A 168 -19.39 25.78 17.29
CA PRO A 168 -19.15 25.82 18.74
C PRO A 168 -19.30 24.46 19.43
N GLU A 169 -20.00 23.51 18.82
CA GLU A 169 -20.25 22.18 19.38
C GLU A 169 -19.72 21.10 18.45
N CYS A 170 -19.05 20.08 19.01
CA CYS A 170 -18.63 18.90 18.26
C CYS A 170 -19.78 17.89 18.21
N ILE A 171 -20.56 17.93 17.13
CA ILE A 171 -21.67 16.99 16.88
C ILE A 171 -21.25 15.98 15.79
N PRO A 172 -21.01 14.69 16.12
CA PRO A 172 -20.49 13.72 15.17
C PRO A 172 -21.45 13.44 14.01
N GLN A 173 -20.99 13.71 12.79
CA GLN A 173 -21.69 13.45 11.54
C GLN A 173 -21.21 12.13 10.93
N GLU A 174 -22.06 11.46 10.16
CA GLU A 174 -21.69 10.25 9.42
C GLU A 174 -20.84 10.57 8.18
N HIS A 175 -19.96 9.65 7.79
CA HIS A 175 -19.08 9.78 6.60
C HIS A 175 -18.29 11.10 6.59
N PHE A 176 -17.80 11.50 7.76
CA PHE A 176 -17.17 12.80 7.96
C PHE A 176 -15.81 12.88 7.26
N ASN A 177 -15.57 13.97 6.54
CA ASN A 177 -14.28 14.24 5.89
C ASN A 177 -13.34 14.97 6.87
N ALA A 178 -12.40 14.24 7.44
CA ALA A 178 -11.43 14.72 8.42
C ALA A 178 -10.11 15.20 7.80
N ILE A 179 -10.03 15.43 6.48
CA ILE A 179 -8.77 15.74 5.77
C ILE A 179 -7.99 16.92 6.36
N LEU A 180 -8.66 17.86 7.02
CA LEU A 180 -8.04 19.03 7.63
C LEU A 180 -7.27 18.72 8.93
N HIS A 181 -7.61 17.63 9.62
CA HIS A 181 -7.08 17.32 10.95
C HIS A 181 -6.66 15.85 11.14
N LEU A 182 -7.00 14.95 10.21
CA LEU A 182 -6.72 13.52 10.35
C LEU A 182 -6.53 12.84 8.99
N GLU A 183 -5.52 11.99 8.92
CA GLU A 183 -5.32 10.97 7.89
C GLU A 183 -5.00 9.65 8.58
N THR A 184 -5.64 8.56 8.17
CA THR A 184 -5.45 7.25 8.79
C THR A 184 -5.20 6.19 7.74
N GLU A 185 -4.27 5.29 8.04
CA GLU A 185 -4.09 4.05 7.29
C GLU A 185 -4.93 2.96 7.97
N VAL A 186 -5.91 2.40 7.27
CA VAL A 186 -6.85 1.40 7.79
C VAL A 186 -6.69 0.06 7.09
N PHE A 187 -6.91 -1.04 7.82
CA PHE A 187 -6.87 -2.38 7.23
C PHE A 187 -8.11 -2.65 6.36
N PHE A 188 -7.88 -3.30 5.22
CA PHE A 188 -8.94 -3.78 4.34
C PHE A 188 -9.19 -5.27 4.55
N HIS A 189 -10.43 -5.63 4.85
CA HIS A 189 -10.82 -7.02 5.13
C HIS A 189 -11.69 -7.66 4.03
N GLY A 190 -12.09 -6.90 3.01
CA GLY A 190 -12.98 -7.36 1.92
C GLY A 190 -12.28 -8.16 0.81
N VAL A 191 -11.23 -8.90 1.15
CA VAL A 191 -10.41 -9.64 0.17
C VAL A 191 -11.17 -10.89 -0.31
N LYS A 192 -11.21 -11.07 -1.63
CA LYS A 192 -11.82 -12.23 -2.29
C LYS A 192 -10.79 -13.02 -3.07
N GLY A 193 -11.08 -14.28 -3.40
CA GLY A 193 -10.24 -15.10 -4.26
C GLY A 193 -11.05 -16.09 -5.08
N CYS A 194 -10.42 -16.64 -6.11
CA CYS A 194 -10.95 -17.77 -6.87
C CYS A 194 -9.87 -18.46 -7.70
N SER A 195 -10.12 -19.69 -8.14
CA SER A 195 -9.18 -20.48 -8.96
C SER A 195 -9.89 -21.12 -10.13
N ARG A 196 -9.18 -21.29 -11.24
CA ARG A 196 -9.66 -22.06 -12.39
C ARG A 196 -9.54 -23.57 -12.12
N SER A 197 -10.66 -24.31 -12.19
CA SER A 197 -10.76 -25.73 -11.81
C SER A 197 -9.87 -26.68 -12.63
N ASP A 198 -9.48 -26.28 -13.84
CA ASP A 198 -8.70 -27.05 -14.83
C ASP A 198 -7.23 -26.60 -14.91
N ALA A 199 -6.73 -25.87 -13.91
CA ALA A 199 -5.40 -25.27 -13.95
C ALA A 199 -4.24 -26.23 -13.65
N GLN A 200 -3.31 -26.36 -14.60
CA GLN A 200 -2.00 -27.02 -14.41
C GLN A 200 -0.94 -26.11 -13.78
N SER A 201 -1.17 -24.79 -13.76
CA SER A 201 -0.26 -23.78 -13.21
C SER A 201 -0.62 -23.47 -11.76
N SER A 202 0.38 -23.27 -10.91
CA SER A 202 0.21 -22.80 -9.53
C SER A 202 0.45 -21.28 -9.38
N ARG A 203 0.52 -20.55 -10.50
CA ARG A 203 0.80 -19.10 -10.49
C ARG A 203 -0.39 -18.30 -9.96
N ALA A 204 -0.09 -17.36 -9.06
CA ALA A 204 -1.05 -16.58 -8.31
C ALA A 204 -1.05 -15.10 -8.73
N ALA A 205 -2.24 -14.53 -8.92
CA ALA A 205 -2.42 -13.11 -9.19
C ALA A 205 -3.07 -12.41 -7.98
N HIS A 206 -2.54 -11.24 -7.67
CA HIS A 206 -3.07 -10.28 -6.70
C HIS A 206 -3.60 -9.08 -7.48
N ILE A 207 -4.85 -8.68 -7.26
CA ILE A 207 -5.52 -7.61 -7.98
C ILE A 207 -5.95 -6.55 -6.97
N VAL A 208 -5.46 -5.32 -7.15
CA VAL A 208 -5.90 -4.13 -6.42
C VAL A 208 -6.64 -3.23 -7.40
N HIS A 209 -7.94 -3.09 -7.19
CA HIS A 209 -8.83 -2.26 -8.00
C HIS A 209 -9.23 -1.02 -7.20
N LEU A 210 -8.62 0.12 -7.54
CA LEU A 210 -8.88 1.39 -6.88
C LEU A 210 -10.16 2.03 -7.45
N GLN A 211 -11.17 2.17 -6.60
CA GLN A 211 -12.46 2.78 -6.92
C GLN A 211 -12.32 4.31 -6.91
N SER A 212 -11.80 4.88 -7.99
CA SER A 212 -11.66 6.32 -8.18
C SER A 212 -12.45 6.81 -9.39
N GLU A 213 -13.16 7.93 -9.24
CA GLU A 213 -13.80 8.58 -10.38
C GLU A 213 -12.79 9.39 -11.20
N PRO A 214 -13.00 9.57 -12.52
CA PRO A 214 -12.11 10.36 -13.37
C PRO A 214 -11.93 11.82 -12.92
N SER A 215 -12.86 12.35 -12.13
CA SER A 215 -12.79 13.69 -11.52
C SER A 215 -11.99 13.75 -10.21
N SER A 216 -11.38 12.64 -9.79
CA SER A 216 -10.60 12.56 -8.55
C SER A 216 -9.47 13.60 -8.55
N PRO A 217 -9.25 14.32 -7.42
CA PRO A 217 -8.13 15.25 -7.28
C PRO A 217 -6.78 14.55 -7.11
N ILE A 218 -6.76 13.23 -6.91
CA ILE A 218 -5.55 12.43 -6.69
C ILE A 218 -4.75 12.37 -7.99
N LYS A 219 -3.51 12.86 -7.93
CA LYS A 219 -2.54 12.83 -9.04
C LYS A 219 -1.56 11.66 -8.94
N GLU A 220 -1.32 11.20 -7.73
CA GLU A 220 -0.29 10.22 -7.42
C GLU A 220 -0.73 9.32 -6.26
N VAL A 221 -0.44 8.03 -6.39
CA VAL A 221 -0.72 6.99 -5.39
C VAL A 221 0.56 6.26 -5.06
N ASN A 222 0.96 6.31 -3.79
CA ASN A 222 2.12 5.58 -3.28
C ASN A 222 1.72 4.14 -2.93
N LEU A 223 2.44 3.14 -3.42
CA LEU A 223 2.23 1.75 -3.07
C LEU A 223 3.51 1.16 -2.51
N SER A 224 3.45 0.68 -1.28
CA SER A 224 4.52 -0.08 -0.63
C SER A 224 4.19 -1.56 -0.67
N LEU A 225 5.05 -2.38 -1.28
CA LEU A 225 4.88 -3.83 -1.38
C LEU A 225 6.02 -4.57 -0.66
N SER A 226 5.65 -5.46 0.25
CA SER A 226 6.56 -6.46 0.84
C SER A 226 6.10 -7.89 0.54
N CYS A 227 7.07 -8.78 0.36
CA CYS A 227 6.85 -10.23 0.23
C CYS A 227 7.92 -10.99 1.03
N PRO A 228 7.70 -12.25 1.41
CA PRO A 228 8.73 -13.11 1.99
C PRO A 228 9.89 -13.33 1.01
N GLU A 229 11.11 -13.45 1.53
CA GLU A 229 12.36 -13.57 0.72
C GLU A 229 12.32 -14.73 -0.30
N ASN A 230 11.52 -15.76 -0.05
CA ASN A 230 11.42 -16.97 -0.87
C ASN A 230 10.29 -16.94 -1.93
N SER A 231 9.61 -15.80 -2.17
CA SER A 231 8.56 -15.72 -3.19
C SER A 231 9.16 -15.67 -4.60
N VAL A 232 9.50 -16.84 -5.15
CA VAL A 232 10.01 -16.98 -6.52
C VAL A 232 8.91 -16.70 -7.53
N GLY A 233 9.02 -15.59 -8.29
CA GLY A 233 8.56 -15.32 -9.68
C GLY A 233 7.18 -15.77 -10.20
N ASN A 234 6.38 -16.48 -9.40
CA ASN A 234 5.11 -17.10 -9.77
C ASN A 234 3.91 -16.24 -9.34
N GLN A 235 4.18 -14.99 -8.95
CA GLN A 235 3.19 -14.05 -8.49
C GLN A 235 3.13 -12.83 -9.41
N MET A 236 1.92 -12.30 -9.59
CA MET A 236 1.67 -11.08 -10.34
C MET A 236 0.79 -10.14 -9.54
N LEU A 237 1.07 -8.84 -9.64
CA LEU A 237 0.25 -7.77 -9.11
C LEU A 237 -0.36 -6.97 -10.26
N ILE A 238 -1.69 -6.92 -10.27
CA ILE A 238 -2.47 -6.07 -11.17
C ILE A 238 -2.96 -4.86 -10.37
N LEU A 239 -2.54 -3.67 -10.79
CA LEU A 239 -2.98 -2.39 -10.24
C LEU A 239 -3.87 -1.71 -11.25
N GLN A 240 -5.14 -1.54 -10.92
CA GLN A 240 -6.11 -0.92 -11.81
C GLN A 240 -6.81 0.25 -11.12
N SER A 241 -7.02 1.29 -11.90
CA SER A 241 -7.86 2.44 -11.61
C SER A 241 -8.50 2.96 -12.89
N LYS A 242 -9.75 3.41 -12.77
CA LYS A 242 -10.48 4.16 -13.80
C LYS A 242 -9.94 5.58 -14.01
N ALA A 243 -9.41 6.23 -12.97
CA ALA A 243 -8.76 7.53 -13.07
C ALA A 243 -7.30 7.39 -13.50
N ASN A 244 -6.82 8.31 -14.33
CA ASN A 244 -5.44 8.35 -14.78
C ASN A 244 -4.56 9.09 -13.77
N PHE A 245 -3.94 8.37 -12.85
CA PHE A 245 -2.91 8.89 -11.94
C PHE A 245 -1.58 8.16 -12.12
N THR A 246 -0.56 8.67 -11.44
CA THR A 246 0.77 8.07 -11.38
C THR A 246 0.91 7.15 -10.16
N TRP A 247 1.30 5.89 -10.36
CA TRP A 247 1.64 4.98 -9.28
C TRP A 247 3.11 5.14 -8.89
N SER A 248 3.39 5.40 -7.61
CA SER A 248 4.74 5.39 -7.04
C SER A 248 4.98 4.09 -6.29
N LEU A 249 5.71 3.18 -6.91
CA LEU A 249 5.86 1.80 -6.45
C LEU A 249 7.16 1.63 -5.67
N SER A 250 7.06 1.29 -4.39
CA SER A 250 8.17 0.85 -3.54
C SER A 250 8.06 -0.66 -3.33
N LEU A 251 8.79 -1.44 -4.15
CA LEU A 251 8.69 -2.89 -4.15
C LEU A 251 9.93 -3.51 -3.47
N LYS A 252 9.70 -4.30 -2.42
CA LYS A 252 10.75 -5.04 -1.69
C LYS A 252 10.88 -6.49 -2.13
N CYS A 253 10.22 -6.88 -3.21
CA CYS A 253 10.20 -8.24 -3.72
C CYS A 253 10.02 -8.31 -5.24
N HIS A 254 10.33 -9.48 -5.80
CA HIS A 254 10.19 -9.77 -7.22
C HIS A 254 8.76 -10.19 -7.54
N ILE A 255 8.03 -9.34 -8.26
CA ILE A 255 6.67 -9.62 -8.69
C ILE A 255 6.45 -9.14 -10.12
N HIS A 256 5.66 -9.87 -10.90
CA HIS A 256 5.24 -9.40 -12.22
C HIS A 256 4.20 -8.29 -12.05
N LEU A 257 4.36 -7.18 -12.77
CA LEU A 257 3.46 -6.02 -12.68
C LEU A 257 2.60 -5.88 -13.94
N LEU A 258 1.33 -5.57 -13.74
CA LEU A 258 0.43 -4.99 -14.74
C LEU A 258 -0.25 -3.79 -14.10
N VAL A 259 -0.04 -2.60 -14.65
CA VAL A 259 -0.42 -1.35 -13.97
C VAL A 259 -1.17 -0.45 -14.95
N SER A 260 -2.34 0.07 -14.60
CA SER A 260 -3.03 1.08 -15.41
C SER A 260 -2.40 2.46 -15.28
N GLY A 261 -2.63 3.36 -16.24
CA GLY A 261 -2.15 4.74 -16.14
C GLY A 261 -0.64 4.86 -16.36
N SER A 262 0.08 5.46 -15.42
CA SER A 262 1.56 5.59 -15.46
C SER A 262 2.15 5.22 -14.11
N TYR A 263 3.39 4.77 -14.06
CA TYR A 263 4.03 4.39 -12.81
C TYR A 263 5.52 4.73 -12.78
N ARG A 264 6.08 4.86 -11.58
CA ARG A 264 7.51 5.02 -11.31
C ARG A 264 7.91 4.11 -10.16
N MET A 265 9.17 3.69 -10.13
CA MET A 265 9.70 2.77 -9.12
C MET A 265 10.57 3.55 -8.14
N VAL A 266 10.14 3.71 -6.89
CA VAL A 266 10.84 4.50 -5.87
C VAL A 266 11.56 3.56 -4.89
N PRO A 267 12.81 3.80 -4.48
CA PRO A 267 13.70 4.92 -4.85
C PRO A 267 14.53 4.65 -6.12
N LEU A 268 14.39 3.48 -6.74
CA LEU A 268 15.33 2.94 -7.73
C LEU A 268 15.35 3.72 -9.06
N PHE A 269 14.20 4.19 -9.54
CA PHE A 269 14.02 4.85 -10.84
C PHE A 269 13.02 6.01 -10.77
N PRO A 270 13.47 7.28 -10.82
CA PRO A 270 12.56 8.43 -10.88
C PRO A 270 11.81 8.56 -12.21
N MET A 271 12.09 7.70 -13.20
CA MET A 271 11.50 7.73 -14.53
C MET A 271 10.05 7.24 -14.53
N LEU A 272 9.22 7.93 -15.30
CA LEU A 272 7.81 7.60 -15.48
C LEU A 272 7.63 6.60 -16.63
N PHE A 273 7.09 5.43 -16.32
CA PHE A 273 6.72 4.39 -17.26
C PHE A 273 5.22 4.50 -17.60
N ARG A 274 4.88 4.26 -18.86
CA ARG A 274 3.48 4.12 -19.28
C ARG A 274 2.99 2.72 -18.89
N GLY A 275 1.85 2.67 -18.22
CA GLY A 275 1.17 1.44 -17.85
C GLY A 275 0.47 0.76 -19.03
N ASP A 276 -0.14 -0.38 -18.74
CA ASP A 276 -0.94 -1.18 -19.66
C ASP A 276 -2.38 -0.63 -19.76
N LEU A 277 -3.00 -0.91 -20.91
CA LEU A 277 -4.44 -0.74 -21.07
C LEU A 277 -5.14 -1.91 -20.37
N LEU A 278 -5.58 -1.67 -19.13
CA LEU A 278 -6.29 -2.66 -18.32
C LEU A 278 -7.81 -2.46 -18.41
N PRO A 279 -8.59 -3.56 -18.40
CA PRO A 279 -10.04 -3.45 -18.30
C PRO A 279 -10.45 -2.95 -16.91
N ASP A 280 -11.64 -2.37 -16.82
CA ASP A 280 -12.17 -1.79 -15.58
C ASP A 280 -13.07 -2.75 -14.79
N THR A 281 -13.64 -3.77 -15.46
CA THR A 281 -14.57 -4.68 -14.79
C THR A 281 -13.84 -5.77 -14.02
N GLU A 282 -14.44 -6.19 -12.90
CA GLU A 282 -13.94 -7.30 -12.07
C GLU A 282 -13.67 -8.57 -12.92
N GLN A 283 -14.63 -8.96 -13.75
CA GLN A 283 -14.53 -10.17 -14.56
C GLN A 283 -13.48 -10.08 -15.67
N ASP A 284 -13.32 -8.92 -16.29
CA ASP A 284 -12.33 -8.74 -17.34
C ASP A 284 -10.90 -8.66 -16.76
N LEU A 285 -10.73 -8.14 -15.53
CA LEU A 285 -9.45 -8.19 -14.81
C LEU A 285 -9.05 -9.62 -14.44
N ILE A 286 -10.02 -10.43 -13.99
CA ILE A 286 -9.81 -11.88 -13.75
C ILE A 286 -9.42 -12.57 -15.06
N ALA A 287 -10.16 -12.32 -16.14
CA ALA A 287 -9.85 -12.86 -17.45
C ALA A 287 -8.45 -12.42 -17.92
N LYS A 288 -8.03 -11.18 -17.62
CA LYS A 288 -6.69 -10.69 -17.96
C LYS A 288 -5.59 -11.41 -17.20
N ALA A 289 -5.79 -11.72 -15.92
CA ALA A 289 -4.85 -12.54 -15.16
C ALA A 289 -4.71 -13.95 -15.78
N PHE A 290 -5.84 -14.52 -16.18
CA PHE A 290 -5.90 -15.87 -16.75
C PHE A 290 -5.25 -15.95 -18.13
N GLU A 291 -5.39 -14.90 -18.95
CA GLU A 291 -4.69 -14.72 -20.23
C GLU A 291 -3.16 -14.74 -20.04
N LYS A 292 -2.66 -14.27 -18.89
CA LYS A 292 -1.22 -14.24 -18.55
C LYS A 292 -0.72 -15.52 -17.87
N ASN A 293 -1.50 -16.61 -17.91
CA ASN A 293 -1.18 -17.91 -17.30
C ASN A 293 -1.13 -17.91 -15.75
N TYR A 294 -1.81 -16.97 -15.11
CA TYR A 294 -2.06 -16.99 -13.67
C TYR A 294 -3.43 -17.61 -13.43
N SER A 295 -3.47 -18.85 -12.97
CA SER A 295 -4.69 -19.65 -12.83
C SER A 295 -5.44 -19.42 -11.53
N VAL A 296 -4.78 -18.78 -10.57
CA VAL A 296 -5.32 -18.51 -9.24
C VAL A 296 -5.36 -17.00 -9.03
N ILE A 297 -6.53 -16.47 -8.67
CA ILE A 297 -6.68 -15.12 -8.11
C ILE A 297 -6.56 -15.28 -6.60
N ALA A 298 -5.35 -15.10 -6.08
CA ALA A 298 -5.05 -15.27 -4.66
C ALA A 298 -5.66 -14.15 -3.81
N SER A 299 -5.72 -12.93 -4.36
CA SER A 299 -6.41 -11.83 -3.71
C SER A 299 -6.98 -10.86 -4.73
N TYR A 300 -8.25 -10.52 -4.57
CA TYR A 300 -8.92 -9.42 -5.23
C TYR A 300 -9.41 -8.43 -4.17
N SER A 301 -9.00 -7.17 -4.29
CA SER A 301 -9.36 -6.11 -3.37
C SER A 301 -9.87 -4.88 -4.13
N ALA A 302 -11.14 -4.54 -3.92
CA ALA A 302 -11.72 -3.28 -4.40
C ALA A 302 -11.70 -2.26 -3.25
N ILE A 303 -10.79 -1.30 -3.32
CA ILE A 303 -10.58 -0.30 -2.27
C ILE A 303 -11.00 1.11 -2.75
N PRO A 304 -11.49 2.00 -1.86
CA PRO A 304 -11.76 3.39 -2.21
C PRO A 304 -10.51 4.12 -2.72
N ALA A 305 -10.72 5.21 -3.45
CA ALA A 305 -9.64 6.12 -3.85
C ALA A 305 -8.76 6.51 -2.64
N SER A 306 -7.44 6.37 -2.80
CA SER A 306 -6.46 6.55 -1.73
C SER A 306 -5.15 7.09 -2.29
N THR A 307 -4.42 7.86 -1.48
CA THR A 307 -3.10 8.43 -1.78
C THR A 307 -1.96 7.49 -1.42
N HIS A 308 -2.19 6.52 -0.53
CA HIS A 308 -1.18 5.57 -0.07
C HIS A 308 -1.78 4.19 0.19
N ILE A 309 -1.10 3.15 -0.28
CA ILE A 309 -1.48 1.75 -0.15
C ILE A 309 -0.28 0.98 0.40
N SER A 310 -0.47 0.18 1.44
CA SER A 310 0.50 -0.79 1.91
C SER A 310 -0.04 -2.19 1.65
N LEU A 311 0.73 -2.99 0.92
CA LEU A 311 0.40 -4.37 0.61
C LEU A 311 1.54 -5.27 1.09
N GLU A 312 1.21 -6.26 1.90
CA GLU A 312 2.13 -7.31 2.32
C GLU A 312 1.57 -8.64 1.83
N ILE A 313 2.35 -9.36 1.03
CA ILE A 313 1.99 -10.71 0.60
C ILE A 313 2.60 -11.70 1.60
N GLN A 314 1.76 -12.58 2.14
CA GLN A 314 2.18 -13.59 3.10
C GLN A 314 2.68 -14.85 2.39
N GLY A 315 3.76 -15.43 2.89
CA GLY A 315 4.28 -16.70 2.39
C GLY A 315 3.46 -17.85 2.94
N HIS A 316 2.70 -18.54 2.08
CA HIS A 316 2.10 -19.81 2.47
C HIS A 316 3.14 -20.93 2.31
N GLU A 317 3.52 -21.56 3.41
CA GLU A 317 4.06 -22.92 3.36
C GLU A 317 2.94 -23.83 2.84
N MET A 318 3.06 -24.24 1.58
CA MET A 318 2.25 -25.36 1.09
C MET A 318 2.74 -26.58 1.87
N ALA A 319 1.87 -27.18 2.68
CA ALA A 319 2.17 -28.32 3.53
C ALA A 319 3.18 -29.29 2.87
N GLU A 320 4.36 -29.42 3.49
CA GLU A 320 5.42 -30.29 3.02
C GLU A 320 4.91 -31.74 2.93
N THR A 321 4.70 -32.24 1.71
CA THR A 321 4.88 -33.68 1.48
C THR A 321 6.38 -33.97 1.60
N PRO A 322 6.80 -34.95 2.42
CA PRO A 322 8.21 -35.23 2.63
C PRO A 322 8.78 -35.85 1.35
N VAL A 323 9.59 -35.10 0.63
CA VAL A 323 10.47 -35.67 -0.40
C VAL A 323 11.90 -35.37 0.00
N THR A 324 12.63 -36.47 0.12
CA THR A 324 14.05 -36.58 0.47
C THR A 324 14.90 -35.46 -0.10
N THR A 325 15.57 -34.78 0.81
CA THR A 325 16.50 -33.66 0.62
C THR A 325 17.58 -33.98 -0.42
N THR A 326 17.68 -33.14 -1.44
CA THR A 326 18.93 -32.90 -2.16
C THR A 326 19.36 -31.46 -1.85
N PRO A 327 20.64 -31.16 -1.55
CA PRO A 327 21.01 -29.84 -1.03
C PRO A 327 20.82 -28.77 -2.12
N LEU A 328 19.96 -27.80 -1.85
CA LEU A 328 19.74 -26.63 -2.70
C LEU A 328 20.94 -25.70 -2.61
N VAL A 329 21.48 -25.34 -3.78
CA VAL A 329 22.43 -24.26 -3.95
C VAL A 329 21.71 -22.95 -3.56
N ILE A 330 22.24 -22.28 -2.55
CA ILE A 330 21.79 -20.96 -2.10
C ILE A 330 22.05 -19.99 -3.24
N THR A 331 21.00 -19.54 -3.93
CA THR A 331 21.11 -18.45 -4.91
C THR A 331 20.80 -17.16 -4.19
N GLN A 332 21.78 -16.25 -4.10
CA GLN A 332 21.62 -14.90 -3.54
C GLN A 332 20.46 -14.14 -4.21
N PRO A 333 19.83 -13.18 -3.51
CA PRO A 333 18.86 -12.28 -4.13
C PRO A 333 19.50 -11.59 -5.34
N PRO A 334 18.77 -11.47 -6.46
CA PRO A 334 19.32 -10.91 -7.68
C PRO A 334 19.67 -9.44 -7.47
N ASP A 335 20.84 -9.07 -7.99
CA ASP A 335 21.37 -7.72 -7.86
C ASP A 335 20.52 -6.67 -8.61
N LEU A 336 20.75 -5.39 -8.31
CA LEU A 336 20.07 -4.25 -8.93
C LEU A 336 20.00 -4.34 -10.48
N PRO A 337 21.09 -4.66 -11.20
CA PRO A 337 21.06 -4.91 -12.65
C PRO A 337 19.99 -5.90 -13.12
N HIS A 338 19.81 -7.03 -12.43
CA HIS A 338 18.82 -8.04 -12.81
C HIS A 338 17.38 -7.51 -12.68
N GLN A 339 17.09 -6.70 -11.64
CA GLN A 339 15.77 -6.08 -11.49
C GLN A 339 15.44 -5.09 -12.61
N VAL A 340 16.44 -4.31 -13.06
CA VAL A 340 16.28 -3.36 -14.16
C VAL A 340 15.88 -4.09 -15.44
N LEU A 341 16.61 -5.15 -15.80
CA LEU A 341 16.40 -5.90 -17.03
C LEU A 341 15.03 -6.57 -17.08
N LEU A 342 14.58 -7.16 -15.97
CA LEU A 342 13.27 -7.81 -15.88
C LEU A 342 12.12 -6.81 -16.03
N THR A 343 12.27 -5.61 -15.47
CA THR A 343 11.24 -4.57 -15.52
C THR A 343 11.09 -4.01 -16.93
N LEU A 344 12.22 -3.69 -17.56
CA LEU A 344 12.23 -3.08 -18.89
C LEU A 344 11.75 -4.03 -20.00
N LYS A 345 11.87 -5.35 -19.79
CA LYS A 345 11.67 -6.39 -20.82
C LYS A 345 12.24 -5.94 -22.18
N PRO A 346 13.55 -5.60 -22.24
CA PRO A 346 14.13 -4.96 -23.42
C PRO A 346 14.25 -5.88 -24.63
N TRP A 347 13.92 -7.17 -24.49
CA TRP A 347 14.02 -8.18 -25.53
C TRP A 347 12.73 -8.34 -26.33
N LYS A 348 12.88 -8.46 -27.65
CA LYS A 348 11.86 -8.84 -28.62
C LYS A 348 12.35 -10.06 -29.37
N CYS A 349 11.54 -11.10 -29.41
CA CYS A 349 11.83 -12.28 -30.21
C CYS A 349 10.95 -12.26 -31.47
N THR A 350 11.58 -12.45 -32.62
CA THR A 350 10.94 -12.76 -33.91
C THR A 350 11.19 -14.23 -34.24
N ASP A 351 10.60 -14.74 -35.32
CA ASP A 351 10.78 -16.15 -35.73
C ASP A 351 12.25 -16.51 -36.04
N GLU A 352 13.08 -15.52 -36.35
CA GLU A 352 14.48 -15.75 -36.77
C GLU A 352 15.52 -15.07 -35.86
N THR A 353 15.14 -13.99 -35.17
CA THR A 353 16.09 -13.14 -34.43
C THR A 353 15.55 -12.70 -33.07
N MET A 354 16.47 -12.56 -32.11
CA MET A 354 16.25 -11.87 -30.84
C MET A 354 16.90 -10.48 -30.92
N GLU A 355 16.11 -9.45 -30.60
CA GLU A 355 16.53 -8.06 -30.52
C GLU A 355 16.43 -7.57 -29.08
N ILE A 356 17.50 -7.03 -28.53
CA ILE A 356 17.55 -6.44 -27.19
C ILE A 356 17.95 -4.99 -27.32
N ILE A 357 17.09 -4.08 -26.84
CA ILE A 357 17.37 -2.63 -26.88
C ILE A 357 17.25 -2.08 -25.46
N ILE A 358 18.35 -1.56 -24.93
CA ILE A 358 18.40 -0.95 -23.59
C ILE A 358 18.85 0.50 -23.73
N ILE A 359 17.97 1.45 -23.43
CA ILE A 359 18.31 2.87 -23.44
C ILE A 359 19.29 3.17 -22.30
N ARG A 360 20.33 3.95 -22.58
CA ARG A 360 21.38 4.27 -21.60
C ARG A 360 20.84 4.96 -20.34
N SER A 361 19.82 5.80 -20.48
CA SER A 361 19.17 6.46 -19.34
C SER A 361 18.56 5.47 -18.33
N TYR A 362 18.18 4.25 -18.78
CA TYR A 362 17.68 3.21 -17.87
C TYR A 362 18.78 2.55 -17.03
N LEU A 363 20.05 2.71 -17.43
CA LEU A 363 21.21 2.11 -16.78
C LEU A 363 21.95 3.10 -15.88
N GLU A 364 21.50 4.35 -15.78
CA GLU A 364 22.10 5.39 -14.92
C GLU A 364 22.28 4.95 -13.45
N PRO A 365 21.38 4.14 -12.85
CA PRO A 365 21.57 3.66 -11.48
C PRO A 365 22.69 2.61 -11.32
N ILE A 366 23.17 2.03 -12.41
CA ILE A 366 24.28 1.07 -12.43
C ILE A 366 25.54 1.86 -12.77
N LYS A 367 26.48 1.96 -11.83
CA LYS A 367 27.74 2.70 -12.05
C LYS A 367 28.56 2.05 -13.18
N ASP A 368 29.01 2.88 -14.11
CA ASP A 368 30.00 2.58 -15.15
C ASP A 368 29.72 1.31 -15.99
N VAL A 369 28.54 1.22 -16.62
CA VAL A 369 28.25 0.14 -17.58
C VAL A 369 29.15 0.26 -18.82
N VAL A 370 30.20 -0.57 -18.87
CA VAL A 370 31.18 -0.61 -19.95
C VAL A 370 30.61 -1.32 -21.18
N ASN A 371 30.09 -2.53 -20.99
CA ASN A 371 29.51 -3.40 -22.01
C ASN A 371 28.28 -4.16 -21.47
N ILE A 372 27.45 -4.66 -22.38
CA ILE A 372 26.34 -5.56 -22.06
C ILE A 372 26.50 -6.78 -22.98
N THR A 373 26.54 -7.97 -22.39
CA THR A 373 26.70 -9.24 -23.10
C THR A 373 25.61 -10.20 -22.67
N LEU A 374 25.29 -11.17 -23.52
CA LEU A 374 24.53 -12.36 -23.11
C LEU A 374 25.43 -13.31 -22.31
N ARG A 375 24.93 -14.53 -22.05
CA ARG A 375 25.70 -15.60 -21.43
C ARG A 375 26.98 -15.92 -22.22
N ASP A 376 26.92 -15.77 -23.55
CA ASP A 376 28.08 -15.78 -24.41
C ASP A 376 28.72 -14.38 -24.48
N ILE A 377 29.96 -14.25 -24.00
CA ILE A 377 30.71 -13.00 -23.97
C ILE A 377 31.00 -12.44 -25.36
N SER A 378 31.00 -13.29 -26.40
CA SER A 378 31.19 -12.86 -27.79
C SER A 378 29.94 -12.13 -28.32
N CYS A 379 28.80 -12.30 -27.66
CA CYS A 379 27.54 -11.68 -28.00
C CYS A 379 27.35 -10.38 -27.25
N GLN A 380 28.20 -9.42 -27.63
CA GLN A 380 28.24 -8.10 -27.06
C GLN A 380 27.29 -7.15 -27.80
N ALA A 381 26.51 -6.39 -27.04
CA ALA A 381 25.64 -5.36 -27.59
C ALA A 381 26.47 -4.23 -28.22
N GLU A 382 26.03 -3.78 -29.40
CA GLU A 382 26.53 -2.56 -30.03
C GLU A 382 26.21 -1.35 -29.15
N LYS A 383 27.24 -0.56 -28.89
CA LYS A 383 27.16 0.61 -28.01
C LYS A 383 26.91 1.85 -28.86
N ASN A 384 25.66 2.30 -28.89
CA ASN A 384 25.25 3.52 -29.58
C ASN A 384 25.11 4.69 -28.60
N ALA A 385 25.11 5.95 -29.06
CA ALA A 385 25.15 7.13 -28.17
C ALA A 385 24.00 7.18 -27.13
N THR A 386 22.82 6.64 -27.49
CA THR A 386 21.61 6.69 -26.65
C THR A 386 21.17 5.33 -26.12
N HIS A 387 21.65 4.22 -26.67
CA HIS A 387 21.18 2.87 -26.32
C HIS A 387 22.27 1.80 -26.57
N PHE A 388 22.14 0.66 -25.89
CA PHE A 388 22.79 -0.59 -26.23
C PHE A 388 21.83 -1.44 -27.07
N MET A 389 22.32 -2.01 -28.16
CA MET A 389 21.52 -2.84 -29.06
C MET A 389 22.22 -4.18 -29.31
N LEU A 390 21.52 -5.28 -29.09
CA LEU A 390 21.99 -6.59 -29.51
C LEU A 390 20.96 -7.20 -30.45
N LYS A 391 21.39 -7.63 -31.63
CA LYS A 391 20.57 -8.40 -32.55
C LYS A 391 21.30 -9.69 -32.88
N SER A 392 20.72 -10.83 -32.52
CA SER A 392 21.30 -12.16 -32.77
C SER A 392 20.26 -13.09 -33.39
N PRO A 393 20.65 -13.96 -34.34
CA PRO A 393 19.86 -15.13 -34.69
C PRO A 393 19.59 -15.99 -33.46
N LEU A 394 18.43 -16.67 -33.41
CA LEU A 394 18.07 -17.59 -32.31
C LEU A 394 19.00 -18.82 -32.22
N SER A 395 19.70 -19.15 -33.31
CA SER A 395 20.65 -20.27 -33.38
C SER A 395 22.06 -19.91 -32.91
N HIS A 396 22.30 -18.65 -32.52
CA HIS A 396 23.59 -18.12 -32.10
C HIS A 396 23.50 -17.55 -30.68
N CYS A 397 24.64 -17.28 -30.04
CA CYS A 397 24.72 -16.61 -28.72
C CYS A 397 24.22 -17.40 -27.50
N GLY A 398 24.18 -18.73 -27.59
CA GLY A 398 23.86 -19.60 -26.46
C GLY A 398 22.43 -19.45 -25.93
N THR A 399 21.51 -19.02 -26.79
CA THR A 399 20.08 -18.86 -26.52
C THR A 399 19.28 -20.13 -26.78
#